data_AF-A0A2G5EPF8-F1
#
_entry.id   AF-A0A2G5EPF8-F1
#
_cell.length_a   1.000
_cell.length_b   1.000
_cell.length_c   1.000
_cell.angle_alpha   90.00
_cell.angle_beta   90.00
_cell.angle_gamma   90.00
#
_symmetry.space_group_name_H-M   'P 1'
#
loop_
_entity.id
_entity.type
_entity.pdbx_description
1 polymer ?
#
loop_
_entity_poly.entity_id
_entity_poly.type
_entity_poly.pdbx_seq_one_letter_code
_entity_poly.pdbx_strand_id
1 'polypeptide(L)'
;MIHIYGEKMFIFSGQIDLRKESPRLLKTPINAYLPFGMGPRNCVGSNFATIEVKLAFSMILQRYAFTLSPSYFTTHPQHGVQIVLHAL
;
A
#
# COMPACT_ATOMS: atom_id res chain seq x y z
N MET A 1 1.18 9.27 -17.23
CA MET A 1 -0.30 9.16 -17.31
C MET A 1 -0.64 7.69 -17.06
N ILE A 2 -1.20 7.37 -15.89
CA ILE A 2 -1.50 5.98 -15.51
C ILE A 2 -2.78 5.57 -16.24
N HIS A 3 -2.67 4.70 -17.24
CA HIS A 3 -3.82 4.18 -18.00
C HIS A 3 -4.43 2.96 -17.28
N ILE A 4 -5.52 3.18 -16.55
CA ILE A 4 -6.32 2.12 -15.91
C ILE A 4 -7.49 1.75 -16.82
N TYR A 5 -7.23 0.96 -17.87
CA TYR A 5 -8.28 0.35 -18.70
C TYR A 5 -8.71 -1.01 -18.11
N GLY A 6 -10.01 -1.22 -17.87
CA GLY A 6 -10.64 -2.51 -17.62
C GLY A 6 -10.72 -2.96 -16.14
N GLU A 7 -11.64 -3.89 -15.86
CA GLU A 7 -11.78 -4.66 -14.60
C GLU A 7 -10.46 -5.37 -14.30
N LYS A 8 -9.53 -4.65 -13.66
CA LYS A 8 -8.20 -5.14 -13.36
C LYS A 8 -8.21 -5.75 -11.97
N MET A 9 -7.94 -7.04 -11.93
CA MET A 9 -7.59 -7.75 -10.71
C MET A 9 -6.18 -7.33 -10.27
N PHE A 10 -6.05 -6.71 -9.11
CA PHE A 10 -4.75 -6.35 -8.54
C PHE A 10 -4.42 -7.32 -7.40
N ILE A 11 -3.34 -8.08 -7.57
CA ILE A 11 -2.77 -8.89 -6.50
C ILE A 11 -1.78 -8.01 -5.75
N PHE A 12 -2.17 -7.54 -4.58
CA PHE A 12 -1.25 -6.87 -3.67
C PHE A 12 -0.44 -7.94 -2.94
N SER A 13 0.71 -8.31 -3.52
CA SER A 13 1.68 -9.22 -2.88
C SER A 13 2.35 -8.59 -1.66
N GLY A 14 2.25 -7.27 -1.47
CA GLY A 14 2.70 -6.57 -0.28
C GLY A 14 1.56 -6.37 0.71
N GLN A 15 1.52 -7.17 1.79
CA GLN A 15 0.71 -6.83 2.95
C GLN A 15 1.50 -5.85 3.84
N ILE A 16 0.99 -4.63 3.99
CA ILE A 16 1.40 -3.75 5.09
C ILE A 16 0.72 -4.32 6.34
N ASP A 17 1.44 -5.16 7.08
CA ASP A 17 0.94 -5.73 8.33
C ASP A 17 0.95 -4.67 9.43
N LEU A 18 -0.13 -3.88 9.50
CA LEU A 18 -0.38 -2.91 10.58
C LEU A 18 -0.62 -3.59 11.94
N ARG A 19 -0.82 -4.92 11.98
CA ARG A 19 -1.07 -5.70 13.21
C ARG A 19 0.21 -6.24 13.83
N LYS A 20 1.38 -6.01 13.23
CA LYS A 20 2.68 -6.34 13.83
C LYS A 20 3.06 -5.42 15.00
N GLU A 21 2.11 -4.72 15.60
CA GLU A 21 2.23 -4.08 16.91
C GLU A 21 1.97 -5.14 18.01
N SER A 22 2.84 -6.15 18.09
CA SER A 22 2.77 -7.11 19.19
C SER A 22 3.29 -6.44 20.48
N PRO A 23 2.69 -6.69 21.65
CA PRO A 23 3.12 -6.10 22.92
C PRO A 23 4.53 -6.55 23.39
N ARG A 24 5.27 -7.32 22.57
CA ARG A 24 6.69 -7.64 22.77
C ARG A 24 7.63 -6.84 21.84
N LEU A 25 7.11 -5.86 21.07
CA LEU A 25 7.82 -5.08 20.03
C LEU A 25 8.06 -3.60 20.39
N LEU A 26 8.28 -3.26 21.67
CA LEU A 26 8.77 -1.92 22.05
C LEU A 26 10.23 -1.64 21.59
N LYS A 27 10.74 -2.41 20.62
CA LYS A 27 12.09 -2.33 20.07
C LYS A 27 12.08 -2.37 18.54
N THR A 28 11.07 -1.78 17.91
CA THR A 28 11.20 -1.38 16.50
C THR A 28 12.17 -0.20 16.48
N PRO A 29 13.33 -0.31 15.80
CA PRO A 29 14.30 0.78 15.85
C PRO A 29 13.67 2.02 15.18
N ILE A 30 13.93 3.21 15.74
CA ILE A 30 13.36 4.50 15.27
C ILE A 30 13.58 4.76 13.77
N ASN A 31 14.55 4.07 13.16
CA ASN A 31 14.92 4.11 11.76
C ASN A 31 14.56 2.85 10.97
N ALA A 32 13.63 2.01 11.46
CA ALA A 32 13.21 0.78 10.77
C ALA A 32 12.56 1.02 9.40
N TYR A 33 11.98 2.21 9.19
CA TYR A 33 11.31 2.59 7.96
C TYR A 33 11.75 3.98 7.50
N LEU A 34 12.68 4.01 6.53
CA LEU A 34 13.26 5.22 5.95
C LEU A 34 13.16 5.17 4.42
N PRO A 35 11.95 5.19 3.83
CA PRO A 35 11.74 4.96 2.39
C PRO A 35 12.43 6.01 1.50
N PHE A 36 12.75 7.18 2.06
CA PHE A 36 13.41 8.29 1.38
C PHE A 36 14.74 8.67 2.05
N GLY A 37 15.26 7.83 2.93
CA GLY A 37 16.47 8.10 3.72
C GLY A 37 16.24 9.03 4.91
N MET A 38 17.33 9.31 5.65
CA MET A 38 17.34 10.18 6.84
C MET A 38 18.59 11.08 6.82
N GLY A 39 18.48 12.28 7.38
CA GLY A 39 19.58 13.24 7.47
C GLY A 39 19.72 14.17 6.26
N PRO A 40 20.82 14.94 6.15
CA PRO A 40 20.99 16.01 5.15
C PRO A 40 21.14 15.50 3.70
N ARG A 41 21.23 14.18 3.50
CA ARG A 41 21.32 13.53 2.20
C ARG A 41 20.07 12.67 1.91
N ASN A 42 18.94 12.99 2.53
CA ASN A 42 17.67 12.36 2.19
C ASN A 42 17.26 12.68 0.74
N CYS A 43 16.29 11.93 0.22
CA CYS A 43 15.79 12.13 -1.13
C CYS A 43 15.18 13.54 -1.26
N VAL A 44 15.73 14.35 -2.17
CA VAL A 44 15.20 15.68 -2.52
C VAL A 44 13.74 15.61 -3.02
N GLY A 45 13.36 14.47 -3.60
CA GLY A 45 12.01 14.19 -4.08
C GLY A 45 11.03 13.67 -3.01
N SER A 46 11.41 13.58 -1.73
CA SER A 46 10.55 12.97 -0.68
C SER A 46 9.17 13.63 -0.58
N ASN A 47 9.12 14.97 -0.67
CA ASN A 47 7.86 15.71 -0.62
C ASN A 47 7.03 15.45 -1.87
N PHE A 48 7.66 15.48 -3.05
CA PHE A 48 7.01 15.21 -4.32
C PHE A 48 6.40 13.80 -4.34
N ALA A 49 7.18 12.78 -3.98
CA ALA A 49 6.73 11.40 -3.91
C ALA A 49 5.56 11.23 -2.92
N THR A 50 5.62 11.89 -1.75
CA THR A 50 4.53 11.84 -0.76
C THR A 50 3.24 12.45 -1.30
N ILE A 51 3.33 13.58 -2.00
CA ILE A 51 2.18 14.24 -2.63
C ILE A 51 1.63 13.37 -3.75
N GLU A 52 2.49 12.84 -4.61
CA GLU A 52 2.10 11.99 -5.74
C GLU A 52 1.36 10.74 -5.27
N VAL A 53 1.85 10.06 -4.23
CA VAL A 53 1.18 8.88 -3.65
C VAL A 53 -0.21 9.24 -3.09
N LYS A 54 -0.33 10.35 -2.35
CA LYS A 54 -1.63 10.80 -1.82
C LYS A 54 -2.61 11.13 -2.94
N LEU A 55 -2.14 11.81 -3.99
CA LEU A 55 -2.96 12.18 -5.13
C LEU A 55 -3.40 10.96 -5.92
N ALA A 56 -2.46 10.06 -6.25
CA ALA A 56 -2.75 8.79 -6.92
C ALA A 56 -3.78 7.99 -6.14
N PHE A 57 -3.61 7.85 -4.83
CA PHE A 57 -4.54 7.12 -3.98
C PHE A 57 -5.93 7.78 -3.95
N SER A 58 -6.00 9.10 -3.78
CA SER A 58 -7.26 9.85 -3.83
C SER A 58 -8.00 9.66 -5.16
N MET A 59 -7.27 9.69 -6.29
CA MET A 59 -7.87 9.47 -7.61
C MET A 59 -8.42 8.05 -7.78
N ILE A 60 -7.74 7.05 -7.23
CA ILE A 60 -8.22 5.66 -7.28
C ILE A 60 -9.46 5.51 -6.40
N LEU A 61 -9.41 6.00 -5.15
CA LEU A 61 -10.54 5.91 -4.22
C LEU A 61 -11.82 6.61 -4.73
N GLN A 62 -11.67 7.72 -5.46
CA GLN A 62 -12.82 8.45 -6.02
C GLN A 62 -13.45 7.79 -7.24
N ARG A 63 -12.75 6.86 -7.91
CA ARG A 63 -13.18 6.29 -9.20
C ARG A 63 -13.44 4.79 -9.14
N TYR A 64 -13.05 4.12 -8.06
CA TYR A 64 -13.18 2.68 -7.94
C TYR A 64 -13.75 2.26 -6.59
N ALA A 65 -14.66 1.28 -6.63
CA ALA A 65 -15.05 0.48 -5.48
C ALA A 65 -14.12 -0.73 -5.35
N PHE A 66 -13.72 -1.06 -4.13
CA PHE A 66 -12.80 -2.15 -3.82
C PHE A 66 -13.58 -3.33 -3.27
N THR A 67 -13.45 -4.50 -3.88
CA THR A 67 -14.03 -5.75 -3.38
C THR A 67 -12.92 -6.78 -3.14
N LEU A 68 -13.06 -7.56 -2.07
CA LEU A 68 -12.12 -8.63 -1.75
C LEU A 68 -12.52 -9.91 -2.50
N SER A 69 -11.54 -10.54 -3.16
CA SER A 69 -11.74 -11.87 -3.75
C SER A 69 -11.99 -12.89 -2.64
N PRO A 70 -12.99 -13.79 -2.74
CA PRO A 70 -13.36 -14.78 -1.71
C PRO A 70 -12.20 -15.63 -1.15
N SER A 71 -11.08 -15.68 -1.86
CA SER A 71 -9.81 -16.27 -1.41
C SER A 71 -9.15 -15.57 -0.22
N TYR A 72 -9.66 -14.41 0.23
CA TYR A 72 -9.11 -13.65 1.37
C TYR A 72 -9.28 -14.33 2.74
N PHE A 73 -10.18 -15.32 2.87
CA PHE A 73 -10.49 -15.95 4.15
C PHE A 73 -9.41 -16.90 4.70
N THR A 74 -8.32 -17.14 3.96
CA THR A 74 -7.19 -17.88 4.51
C THR A 74 -6.41 -17.02 5.51
N THR A 75 -6.17 -17.56 6.71
CA THR A 75 -5.41 -16.93 7.79
C THR A 75 -3.95 -16.65 7.42
N HIS A 76 -3.47 -17.23 6.30
CA HIS A 76 -2.15 -16.98 5.74
C HIS A 76 -2.21 -17.01 4.21
N PRO A 77 -2.47 -15.86 3.55
CA PRO A 77 -2.50 -15.81 2.10
C PRO A 77 -1.08 -15.99 1.55
N GLN A 78 -0.79 -17.17 1.01
CA GLN A 78 0.51 -17.51 0.39
C GLN A 78 0.86 -16.60 -0.81
N HIS A 79 -0.13 -15.87 -1.36
CA HIS A 79 0.00 -15.06 -2.59
C HIS A 79 -0.45 -13.60 -2.43
N GLY A 80 -0.44 -13.04 -1.20
CA GLY A 80 -0.90 -11.66 -0.96
C GLY A 80 -2.42 -11.48 -1.01
N VAL A 81 -2.89 -10.24 -0.82
CA VAL A 81 -4.33 -9.93 -0.80
C VAL A 81 -4.80 -9.59 -2.20
N GLN A 82 -5.78 -10.35 -2.66
CA GLN A 82 -6.43 -10.17 -3.94
C GLN A 82 -7.55 -9.12 -3.84
N ILE A 83 -7.34 -7.97 -4.47
CA ILE A 83 -8.29 -6.86 -4.47
C ILE A 83 -8.79 -6.60 -5.89
N VAL A 84 -10.10 -6.62 -6.08
CA VAL A 84 -10.76 -6.31 -7.34
C VAL A 84 -11.22 -4.85 -7.29
N LEU A 85 -10.97 -4.10 -8.36
CA LEU A 85 -11.41 -2.72 -8.52
C LEU A 85 -12.55 -2.65 -9.55
N HIS A 86 -13.71 -2.18 -9.11
CA HIS A 86 -14.85 -1.89 -9.97
C HIS A 86 -14.92 -0.39 -10.21
N ALA A 87 -15.00 0.05 -11.46
CA ALA A 87 -15.19 1.47 -11.75
C ALA A 87 -16.56 1.93 -11.24
N LEU A 88 -16.61 3.14 -10.67
CA LEU A 88 -17.83 3.80 -10.23
C LEU A 88 -18.60 4.42 -11.40
#